data_AF-A0A256HKW5-F1
#
_entry.id   AF-A0A256HKW5-F1
#
_cell.length_a   1.000
_cell.length_b   1.000
_cell.length_c   1.000
_cell.angle_alpha   90.00
_cell.angle_beta   90.00
_cell.angle_gamma   90.00
#
_symmetry.space_group_name_H-M   'P 1'
#
loop_
_entity.id
_entity.type
_entity.pdbx_description
1 polymer ?
#
loop_
_entity_poly.entity_id
_entity_poly.type
_entity_poly.pdbx_seq_one_letter_code
_entity_poly.pdbx_strand_id
1 'polypeptide(L)'
;MDTVEHWVLDGDDRALVERLAAGLGRDAARVLAYLLLRRDHDRIERARATTMAIRIGTGLGEKAVGDAVSKLEARDLVERATVESSGGGRPPNAWRPVSGRRKSLDRVYRTHSAALLERGAAVADVEPGPTEGSDPLVGPDDDSAIERDRGVVVALNWRPNALHLPLYAALEEGAYERRGLDARVTAHRGSHRALEAVLDGDADVALVGAGSVVRALAAGLPVVPLAVVHQRTATVLYTVRDRFGEPFESVDQLRGRRILTTAGSETCLLARLFLSQADLLRDVELVDADGEERGGLIAGDADVATGSFADPLELEADDRTVDVLSIGDHFPIYGLTLVGPAAPLRRTDDPWRQFLAGTAAGWAAARTDPGPAAAAVAAETDDSASAVSERFARGVESFGTGDAVRDEGWGWHGRSTWDRLEVALEQGDLLGEGP
;
A
#
# COMPACT_ATOMS: atom_id res chain seq x y z
N MET A 1 -36.00 -28.62 18.77
CA MET A 1 -34.58 -28.48 18.41
C MET A 1 -34.51 -27.15 17.71
N ASP A 2 -34.26 -26.08 18.46
CA ASP A 2 -34.33 -24.73 17.92
C ASP A 2 -33.15 -24.54 16.98
N THR A 3 -33.44 -24.42 15.70
CA THR A 3 -32.45 -24.07 14.68
C THR A 3 -32.00 -22.65 14.99
N VAL A 4 -30.87 -22.51 15.68
CA VAL A 4 -30.25 -21.20 15.87
C VAL A 4 -29.79 -20.75 14.49
N GLU A 5 -30.50 -19.80 13.89
CA GLU A 5 -30.03 -19.14 12.66
C GLU A 5 -28.70 -18.45 12.99
N HIS A 6 -27.62 -18.98 12.44
CA HIS A 6 -26.31 -18.35 12.52
C HIS A 6 -26.15 -17.44 11.32
N TRP A 7 -26.24 -16.12 11.55
CA TRP A 7 -25.90 -15.12 10.55
C TRP A 7 -24.41 -15.19 10.21
N VAL A 8 -24.09 -15.06 8.92
CA VAL A 8 -22.75 -15.20 8.33
C VAL A 8 -22.47 -13.98 7.46
N LEU A 9 -21.23 -13.50 7.49
CA LEU A 9 -20.78 -12.43 6.60
C LEU A 9 -20.90 -12.85 5.14
N ASP A 10 -21.47 -11.98 4.31
CA ASP A 10 -21.65 -12.22 2.88
C ASP A 10 -20.97 -11.14 2.01
N GLY A 11 -21.38 -11.06 0.74
CA GLY A 11 -20.81 -10.11 -0.22
C GLY A 11 -21.15 -8.66 0.09
N ASP A 12 -22.29 -8.38 0.73
CA ASP A 12 -22.75 -7.03 1.03
C ASP A 12 -21.90 -6.41 2.16
N ASP A 13 -21.30 -7.26 3.00
CA ASP A 13 -20.41 -6.85 4.09
C ASP A 13 -18.97 -6.53 3.63
N ARG A 14 -18.63 -6.83 2.37
CA ARG A 14 -17.27 -6.71 1.84
C ARG A 14 -16.68 -5.31 2.05
N ALA A 15 -17.47 -4.26 1.84
CA ALA A 15 -17.00 -2.89 1.98
C ALA A 15 -16.53 -2.57 3.42
N LEU A 16 -17.29 -3.02 4.42
CA LEU A 16 -16.91 -2.83 5.82
C LEU A 16 -15.67 -3.66 6.18
N VAL A 17 -15.60 -4.91 5.72
CA VAL A 17 -14.45 -5.79 5.97
C VAL A 17 -13.18 -5.17 5.37
N GLU A 18 -13.21 -4.65 4.15
CA GLU A 18 -12.04 -4.04 3.50
C GLU A 18 -11.59 -2.75 4.21
N ARG A 19 -12.54 -1.89 4.63
CA ARG A 19 -12.21 -0.69 5.43
C ARG A 19 -11.53 -1.04 6.76
N LEU A 20 -12.03 -2.06 7.45
CA LEU A 20 -11.40 -2.53 8.69
C LEU A 20 -10.05 -3.22 8.42
N ALA A 21 -9.95 -4.00 7.33
CA ALA A 21 -8.74 -4.75 6.97
C ALA A 21 -7.57 -3.82 6.65
N ALA A 22 -7.84 -2.64 6.09
CA ALA A 22 -6.81 -1.64 5.83
C ALA A 22 -6.01 -1.23 7.08
N GLY A 23 -6.54 -1.39 8.30
CA GLY A 23 -5.79 -1.13 9.54
C GLY A 23 -5.71 -2.28 10.55
N LEU A 24 -6.29 -3.44 10.25
CA LEU A 24 -6.31 -4.59 11.16
C LEU A 24 -5.70 -5.86 10.57
N GLY A 25 -5.58 -5.94 9.24
CA GLY A 25 -5.45 -7.22 8.54
C GLY A 25 -6.80 -7.93 8.37
N ARG A 26 -6.81 -8.96 7.51
CA ARG A 26 -8.01 -9.62 6.98
C ARG A 26 -8.82 -10.33 8.06
N ASP A 27 -8.18 -11.14 8.89
CA ASP A 27 -8.90 -12.01 9.83
C ASP A 27 -9.50 -11.22 11.00
N ALA A 28 -8.72 -10.31 11.59
CA ALA A 28 -9.21 -9.41 12.63
C ALA A 28 -10.32 -8.49 12.12
N ALA A 29 -10.23 -8.02 10.87
CA ALA A 29 -11.30 -7.24 10.24
C ALA A 29 -12.60 -8.04 10.05
N ARG A 30 -12.52 -9.30 9.60
CA ARG A 30 -13.71 -10.17 9.50
C ARG A 30 -14.35 -10.39 10.88
N VAL A 31 -13.55 -10.68 11.91
CA VAL A 31 -14.07 -10.84 13.27
C VAL A 31 -14.75 -9.57 13.78
N LEU A 32 -14.10 -8.41 13.61
CA LEU A 32 -14.69 -7.15 14.09
C LEU A 32 -15.92 -6.74 13.28
N ALA A 33 -15.93 -6.90 11.95
CA ALA A 33 -17.07 -6.65 11.10
C ALA A 33 -18.28 -7.49 11.54
N TYR A 34 -18.06 -8.80 11.73
CA TYR A 34 -19.08 -9.72 12.23
C TYR A 34 -19.66 -9.25 13.57
N LEU A 35 -18.80 -8.89 14.52
CA LEU A 35 -19.25 -8.43 15.85
C LEU A 35 -20.02 -7.10 15.79
N LEU A 36 -19.61 -6.18 14.91
CA LEU A 36 -20.26 -4.88 14.72
C LEU A 36 -21.63 -5.00 14.07
N LEU A 37 -21.72 -5.77 12.99
CA LEU A 37 -22.96 -6.01 12.25
C LEU A 37 -23.95 -6.81 13.11
N ARG A 38 -23.47 -7.83 13.83
CA ARG A 38 -24.27 -8.61 14.78
C ARG A 38 -24.95 -7.74 15.84
N ARG A 39 -24.24 -6.74 16.36
CA ARG A 39 -24.76 -5.84 17.38
C ARG A 39 -25.94 -5.01 16.89
N ASP A 40 -25.95 -4.68 15.61
CA ASP A 40 -26.98 -3.84 14.99
C ASP A 40 -28.09 -4.68 14.32
N HIS A 41 -28.09 -6.01 14.50
CA HIS A 41 -29.03 -6.93 13.85
C HIS A 41 -30.18 -7.34 14.79
N ASP A 42 -31.40 -6.90 14.47
CA ASP A 42 -32.59 -6.99 15.34
C ASP A 42 -33.01 -8.43 15.73
N ARG A 43 -32.62 -9.45 14.96
CA ARG A 43 -32.96 -10.86 15.25
C ARG A 43 -31.98 -11.59 16.17
N ILE A 44 -30.89 -10.94 16.57
CA ILE A 44 -29.86 -11.58 17.40
C ILE A 44 -29.99 -11.06 18.83
N GLU A 45 -30.72 -11.79 19.67
CA GLU A 45 -30.97 -11.44 21.08
C GLU A 45 -29.70 -11.30 21.96
N ARG A 46 -28.51 -11.65 21.44
CA ARG A 46 -27.25 -11.67 22.20
C ARG A 46 -26.22 -10.71 21.61
N ALA A 47 -25.99 -9.61 22.31
CA ALA A 47 -24.95 -8.62 22.02
C ALA A 47 -23.52 -9.18 22.00
N ARG A 48 -23.29 -10.38 22.56
CA ARG A 48 -21.99 -11.07 22.58
C ARG A 48 -21.99 -12.31 21.71
N ALA A 49 -20.86 -12.60 21.07
CA ALA A 49 -20.64 -13.81 20.30
C ALA A 49 -19.57 -14.69 20.95
N THR A 50 -19.84 -15.99 21.10
CA THR A 50 -18.85 -16.98 21.55
C THR A 50 -17.88 -17.30 20.40
N THR A 51 -16.76 -17.97 20.70
CA THR A 51 -15.80 -18.44 19.68
C THR A 51 -16.49 -19.24 18.58
N MET A 52 -17.43 -20.12 18.93
CA MET A 52 -18.20 -20.92 17.97
C MET A 52 -19.04 -20.04 17.04
N ALA A 53 -19.75 -19.04 17.59
CA ALA A 53 -20.54 -18.11 16.79
C ALA A 53 -19.66 -17.28 15.85
N ILE A 54 -18.51 -16.80 16.33
CA ILE A 54 -17.54 -16.05 15.51
C ILE A 54 -17.01 -16.93 14.37
N ARG A 55 -16.62 -18.19 14.64
CA ARG A 55 -16.14 -19.12 13.61
C ARG A 55 -17.17 -19.35 12.51
N ILE A 56 -18.43 -19.63 12.89
CA ILE A 56 -19.51 -19.83 11.92
C ILE A 56 -19.75 -18.54 11.13
N GLY A 57 -19.88 -17.41 11.83
CA GLY A 57 -20.23 -16.14 11.21
C GLY A 57 -19.15 -15.54 10.30
N THR A 58 -17.89 -15.87 10.55
CA THR A 58 -16.74 -15.36 9.77
C THR A 58 -16.18 -16.36 8.78
N GLY A 59 -16.51 -17.66 8.91
CA GLY A 59 -15.89 -18.75 8.16
C GLY A 59 -14.43 -19.04 8.55
N LEU A 60 -13.91 -18.42 9.61
CA LEU A 60 -12.52 -18.58 10.03
C LEU A 60 -12.29 -19.85 10.86
N GLY A 61 -11.06 -20.38 10.77
CA GLY A 61 -10.58 -21.47 11.61
C GLY A 61 -10.41 -21.04 13.07
N GLU A 62 -10.28 -22.02 13.97
CA GLU A 62 -10.19 -21.77 15.42
C GLU A 62 -8.99 -20.92 15.82
N LYS A 63 -7.81 -21.23 15.26
CA LYS A 63 -6.59 -20.46 15.50
C LYS A 63 -6.74 -19.01 15.03
N ALA A 64 -7.20 -18.81 13.78
CA ALA A 64 -7.43 -17.49 13.21
C ALA A 64 -8.39 -16.63 14.05
N VAL A 65 -9.48 -17.23 14.54
CA VAL A 65 -10.39 -16.54 15.47
C VAL A 65 -9.69 -16.19 16.79
N GLY A 66 -8.91 -17.10 17.36
CA GLY A 66 -8.16 -16.86 18.59
C GLY A 66 -7.15 -15.71 18.47
N ASP A 67 -6.37 -15.70 17.39
CA ASP A 67 -5.38 -14.66 17.09
C ASP A 67 -6.09 -13.31 16.84
N ALA A 68 -7.18 -13.32 16.06
CA ALA A 68 -7.98 -12.14 15.76
C ALA A 68 -8.61 -11.52 17.01
N VAL A 69 -9.27 -12.29 17.88
CA VAL A 69 -9.87 -11.72 19.11
C VAL A 69 -8.82 -11.21 20.07
N SER A 70 -7.67 -11.88 20.18
CA SER A 70 -6.55 -11.42 21.02
C SER A 70 -6.00 -10.08 20.52
N LYS A 71 -5.85 -9.92 19.20
CA LYS A 71 -5.45 -8.66 18.57
C LYS A 71 -6.48 -7.55 18.79
N LEU A 72 -7.77 -7.85 18.67
CA LEU A 72 -8.84 -6.88 18.89
C LEU A 72 -8.96 -6.46 20.36
N GLU A 73 -8.74 -7.37 21.31
CA GLU A 73 -8.65 -7.08 22.75
C GLU A 73 -7.47 -6.16 23.04
N ALA A 74 -6.28 -6.47 22.52
CA ALA A 74 -5.08 -5.65 22.70
C ALA A 74 -5.20 -4.23 22.13
N ARG A 75 -6.14 -4.00 21.20
CA ARG A 75 -6.43 -2.69 20.61
C ARG A 75 -7.69 -2.02 21.19
N ASP A 76 -8.26 -2.57 22.26
CA ASP A 76 -9.50 -2.10 22.91
C ASP A 76 -10.68 -1.93 21.92
N LEU A 77 -10.78 -2.82 20.93
CA LEU A 77 -11.86 -2.82 19.94
C LEU A 77 -13.01 -3.73 20.35
N VAL A 78 -12.70 -4.76 21.14
CA VAL A 78 -13.68 -5.70 21.69
C VAL A 78 -13.44 -5.89 23.18
N GLU A 79 -14.50 -6.26 23.89
CA GLU A 79 -14.44 -6.63 25.30
C GLU A 79 -14.96 -8.06 25.51
N ARG A 80 -14.30 -8.77 26.41
CA ARG A 80 -14.57 -10.16 26.75
C ARG A 80 -15.39 -10.29 28.02
N ALA A 81 -16.35 -11.21 27.99
CA ALA A 81 -17.04 -11.68 29.18
C ALA A 81 -17.22 -13.19 29.14
N THR A 82 -17.47 -13.78 30.32
CA THR A 82 -17.85 -15.18 30.46
C THR A 82 -19.37 -15.29 30.41
N VAL A 83 -19.90 -16.18 29.58
CA VAL A 83 -21.35 -16.39 29.44
C VAL A 83 -21.75 -17.62 30.24
N GLU A 84 -22.80 -17.50 31.06
CA GLU A 84 -23.35 -18.63 31.80
C GLU A 84 -23.83 -19.72 30.83
N SER A 85 -23.35 -20.95 31.02
CA SER A 85 -23.82 -22.12 30.29
C SER A 85 -24.47 -23.10 31.26
N SER A 86 -25.65 -23.59 30.93
CA SER A 86 -26.41 -24.57 31.71
C SER A 86 -25.80 -25.99 31.72
N GLY A 87 -24.69 -26.21 30.99
CA GLY A 87 -23.90 -27.45 31.04
C GLY A 87 -22.71 -27.35 32.00
N GLY A 88 -22.36 -28.47 32.65
CA GLY A 88 -21.30 -28.57 33.68
C GLY A 88 -19.84 -28.39 33.21
N GLY A 89 -19.60 -27.61 32.15
CA GLY A 89 -18.27 -27.27 31.63
C GLY A 89 -17.81 -25.87 32.04
N ARG A 90 -16.57 -25.51 31.69
CA ARG A 90 -16.07 -24.13 31.85
C ARG A 90 -16.92 -23.19 30.99
N PRO A 91 -17.54 -22.15 31.57
CA PRO A 91 -18.42 -21.29 30.81
C PRO A 91 -17.64 -20.58 29.68
N PRO A 92 -18.21 -20.52 28.46
CA PRO A 92 -17.50 -20.02 27.29
C PRO A 92 -17.27 -18.50 27.39
N ASN A 93 -16.16 -18.04 26.80
CA ASN A 93 -15.94 -16.61 26.58
C ASN A 93 -16.81 -16.13 25.42
N ALA A 94 -17.25 -14.88 25.51
CA ALA A 94 -17.93 -14.18 24.43
C ALA A 94 -17.51 -12.71 24.35
N TRP A 95 -17.47 -12.21 23.12
CA TRP A 95 -16.96 -10.88 22.78
C TRP A 95 -18.07 -9.99 22.23
N ARG A 96 -17.95 -8.69 22.47
CA ARG A 96 -18.73 -7.65 21.77
C ARG A 96 -17.84 -6.46 21.44
N PRO A 97 -18.18 -5.65 20.42
CA PRO A 97 -17.46 -4.41 20.15
C PRO A 97 -17.60 -3.44 21.33
N VAL A 98 -16.53 -2.72 21.66
CA VAL A 98 -16.54 -1.66 22.68
C VAL A 98 -17.37 -0.46 22.22
N SER A 99 -17.34 -0.16 20.91
CA SER A 99 -18.02 0.98 20.30
C SER A 99 -18.74 0.61 19.00
N GLY A 100 -19.51 1.55 18.44
CA GLY A 100 -20.18 1.36 17.15
C GLY A 100 -19.26 1.53 15.96
N ARG A 101 -19.77 1.14 14.77
CA ARG A 101 -19.01 1.03 13.52
C ARG A 101 -18.08 2.21 13.27
N ARG A 102 -18.62 3.44 13.28
CA ARG A 102 -17.86 4.68 13.04
C ARG A 102 -16.68 4.81 14.01
N LYS A 103 -16.95 4.83 15.33
CA LYS A 103 -15.91 4.96 16.38
C LYS A 103 -14.87 3.83 16.34
N SER A 104 -15.30 2.61 16.00
CA SER A 104 -14.39 1.48 15.86
C SER A 104 -13.48 1.63 14.65
N LEU A 105 -14.00 2.10 13.51
CA LEU A 105 -13.21 2.38 12.31
C LEU A 105 -12.21 3.51 12.54
N ASP A 106 -12.63 4.60 13.18
CA ASP A 106 -11.73 5.72 13.51
C ASP A 106 -10.60 5.27 14.44
N ARG A 107 -10.92 4.41 15.43
CA ARG A 107 -9.91 3.80 16.31
C ARG A 107 -8.95 2.90 15.54
N VAL A 108 -9.44 2.09 14.61
CA VAL A 108 -8.61 1.25 13.74
C VAL A 108 -7.60 2.08 12.98
N TYR A 109 -8.05 3.11 12.25
CA TYR A 109 -7.15 3.97 11.48
C TYR A 109 -6.19 4.75 12.38
N ARG A 110 -6.65 5.28 13.52
CA ARG A 110 -5.79 5.94 14.53
C ARG A 110 -4.58 5.10 14.93
N THR A 111 -4.88 3.87 15.36
CA THR A 111 -3.87 2.97 15.94
C THR A 111 -2.97 2.44 14.84
N HIS A 112 -3.52 2.15 13.67
CA HIS A 112 -2.76 1.69 12.52
C HIS A 112 -1.78 2.75 12.01
N SER A 113 -2.25 3.97 11.79
CA SER A 113 -1.39 5.07 11.34
C SER A 113 -0.28 5.37 12.34
N ALA A 114 -0.55 5.31 13.64
CA ALA A 114 0.50 5.44 14.66
C ALA A 114 1.55 4.33 14.55
N ALA A 115 1.12 3.08 14.37
CA ALA A 115 2.04 1.95 14.18
C ALA A 115 2.88 2.11 12.90
N LEU A 116 2.31 2.62 11.80
CA LEU A 116 3.07 2.90 10.58
C LEU A 116 4.16 3.97 10.82
N LEU A 117 3.85 5.04 11.54
CA LEU A 117 4.84 6.07 11.90
C LEU A 117 5.97 5.50 12.76
N GLU A 118 5.67 4.65 13.75
CA GLU A 118 6.69 3.95 14.54
C GLU A 118 7.59 3.07 13.68
N ARG A 119 7.02 2.37 12.68
CA ARG A 119 7.80 1.56 11.73
C ARG A 119 8.69 2.42 10.86
N GLY A 120 8.19 3.55 10.35
CA GLY A 120 8.99 4.49 9.56
C GLY A 120 10.16 5.04 10.36
N ALA A 121 9.88 5.53 11.57
CA ALA A 121 10.90 6.06 12.48
C ALA A 121 12.00 5.02 12.78
N ALA A 122 11.62 3.75 13.01
CA ALA A 122 12.57 2.67 13.25
C ALA A 122 13.42 2.27 12.03
N VAL A 123 12.95 2.53 10.81
CA VAL A 123 13.71 2.31 9.57
C VAL A 123 14.68 3.47 9.32
N ALA A 124 14.25 4.71 9.59
CA ALA A 124 15.07 5.90 9.41
C ALA A 124 16.01 6.22 10.58
N ASP A 125 16.04 5.36 11.61
CA ASP A 125 16.79 5.58 12.86
C ASP A 125 16.51 6.96 13.50
N VAL A 126 15.26 7.40 13.44
CA VAL A 126 14.78 8.65 14.04
C VAL A 126 14.05 8.33 15.34
N GLU A 127 14.45 8.96 16.45
CA GLU A 127 13.64 8.91 17.68
C GLU A 127 12.31 9.66 17.45
N PRO A 128 11.15 8.99 17.59
CA PRO A 128 9.86 9.67 17.51
C PRO A 128 9.70 10.62 18.70
N GLY A 129 8.98 11.72 18.50
CA GLY A 129 8.64 12.64 19.59
C GLY A 129 7.78 11.95 20.67
N PRO A 130 7.67 12.54 21.88
CA PRO A 130 6.78 12.02 22.90
C PRO A 130 5.34 11.94 22.35
N THR A 131 4.74 10.75 22.41
CA THR A 131 3.32 10.50 22.16
C THR A 131 2.46 10.99 23.34
N GLU A 132 2.72 12.19 23.85
CA GLU A 132 1.88 12.84 24.85
C GLU A 132 0.74 13.57 24.15
N GLY A 133 -0.30 12.85 23.76
CA GLY A 133 -1.46 13.48 23.16
C GLY A 133 -2.44 12.49 22.57
N SER A 134 -3.54 12.26 23.29
CA SER A 134 -4.74 11.61 22.80
C SER A 134 -5.50 12.52 21.84
N ASP A 135 -4.84 13.21 20.91
CA ASP A 135 -5.58 14.05 19.99
C ASP A 135 -6.47 13.13 19.14
N PRO A 136 -7.80 13.31 19.21
CA PRO A 136 -8.70 12.56 18.38
C PRO A 136 -8.31 12.81 16.93
N LEU A 137 -8.40 11.79 16.06
CA LEU A 137 -8.52 12.12 14.65
C LEU A 137 -9.73 13.05 14.53
N VAL A 138 -9.57 14.14 13.78
CA VAL A 138 -10.71 14.94 13.36
C VAL A 138 -11.71 13.98 12.74
N GLY A 139 -12.90 13.92 13.35
CA GLY A 139 -13.92 12.95 13.00
C GLY A 139 -14.68 13.40 11.75
N PRO A 140 -15.29 12.46 10.99
CA PRO A 140 -16.10 12.75 9.81
C PRO A 140 -17.17 13.84 9.96
N ASP A 141 -17.67 14.03 11.18
CA ASP A 141 -18.82 14.89 11.51
C ASP A 141 -18.50 15.86 12.65
N ASP A 142 -17.21 16.22 12.85
CA ASP A 142 -16.87 17.30 13.79
C ASP A 142 -17.22 18.65 13.14
N ASP A 143 -18.49 19.03 13.29
CA ASP A 143 -19.16 20.17 12.65
C ASP A 143 -18.73 21.53 13.23
N SER A 144 -17.75 21.57 14.14
CA SER A 144 -17.01 22.80 14.40
C SER A 144 -16.37 23.16 13.07
N ALA A 145 -16.81 24.27 12.45
CA ALA A 145 -16.35 24.75 11.16
C ALA A 145 -14.90 24.30 10.92
N ILE A 146 -14.72 23.28 10.07
CA ILE A 146 -13.39 22.73 9.77
C ILE A 146 -12.66 23.89 9.08
N GLU A 147 -11.96 24.70 9.86
CA GLU A 147 -10.93 25.57 9.31
C GLU A 147 -9.98 24.61 8.63
N ARG A 148 -9.89 24.70 7.30
CA ARG A 148 -8.96 23.92 6.47
C ARG A 148 -7.56 24.36 6.85
N ASP A 149 -7.06 23.79 7.92
CA ASP A 149 -5.98 24.41 8.68
C ASP A 149 -4.61 24.06 8.10
N ARG A 150 -4.51 22.95 7.33
CA ARG A 150 -3.23 22.46 6.77
C ARG A 150 -3.37 21.83 5.39
N GLY A 151 -2.66 22.40 4.42
CA GLY A 151 -2.45 21.80 3.10
C GLY A 151 -1.48 20.64 3.17
N VAL A 152 -1.72 19.58 2.39
CA VAL A 152 -0.80 18.45 2.20
C VAL A 152 -0.59 18.22 0.71
N VAL A 153 0.64 18.33 0.25
CA VAL A 153 1.03 18.15 -1.15
C VAL A 153 1.72 16.81 -1.30
N VAL A 154 1.17 15.95 -2.16
CA VAL A 154 1.73 14.64 -2.46
C VAL A 154 2.42 14.67 -3.83
N ALA A 155 3.73 14.54 -3.85
CA ALA A 155 4.54 14.38 -5.05
C ALA A 155 4.48 12.94 -5.57
N LEU A 156 3.80 12.70 -6.69
CA LEU A 156 3.81 11.42 -7.39
C LEU A 156 5.14 11.28 -8.16
N ASN A 157 5.73 10.09 -8.14
CA ASN A 157 6.93 9.76 -8.94
C ASN A 157 6.70 9.69 -10.45
N TRP A 158 5.44 9.75 -10.90
CA TRP A 158 5.09 9.68 -12.31
C TRP A 158 3.76 10.36 -12.59
N ARG A 159 3.38 10.38 -13.88
CA ARG A 159 2.03 10.75 -14.29
C ARG A 159 0.99 9.87 -13.58
N PRO A 160 -0.21 10.41 -13.29
CA PRO A 160 -1.29 9.65 -12.67
C PRO A 160 -1.54 8.33 -13.40
N ASN A 161 -1.68 7.24 -12.65
CA ASN A 161 -2.00 5.93 -13.21
C ASN A 161 -2.65 5.02 -12.16
N ALA A 162 -2.96 3.79 -12.54
CA ALA A 162 -3.64 2.83 -11.69
C ALA A 162 -2.93 2.57 -10.34
N LEU A 163 -1.60 2.64 -10.26
CA LEU A 163 -0.87 2.44 -9.00
C LEU A 163 -1.06 3.59 -8.00
N HIS A 164 -1.59 4.73 -8.43
CA HIS A 164 -1.83 5.91 -7.59
C HIS A 164 -3.27 6.00 -7.09
N LEU A 165 -4.16 5.11 -7.54
CA LEU A 165 -5.59 5.11 -7.18
C LEU A 165 -5.90 5.23 -5.69
N PRO A 166 -5.15 4.65 -4.74
CA PRO A 166 -5.44 4.85 -3.32
C PRO A 166 -5.41 6.32 -2.89
N LEU A 167 -4.54 7.14 -3.47
CA LEU A 167 -4.47 8.58 -3.19
C LEU A 167 -5.66 9.32 -3.80
N TYR A 168 -6.00 9.00 -5.05
CA TYR A 168 -7.17 9.57 -5.73
C TYR A 168 -8.47 9.17 -5.05
N ALA A 169 -8.62 7.91 -4.64
CA ALA A 169 -9.80 7.45 -3.92
C ALA A 169 -9.95 8.14 -2.56
N ALA A 170 -8.85 8.43 -1.86
CA ALA A 170 -8.90 9.23 -0.64
C ALA A 170 -9.33 10.68 -0.89
N LEU A 171 -8.96 11.27 -2.02
CA LEU A 171 -9.43 12.59 -2.44
C LEU A 171 -10.92 12.54 -2.79
N GLU A 172 -11.32 11.65 -3.71
CA GLU A 172 -12.70 11.52 -4.20
C GLU A 172 -13.70 11.15 -3.10
N GLU A 173 -13.33 10.26 -2.18
CA GLU A 173 -14.22 9.93 -1.06
C GLU A 173 -14.24 11.02 0.01
N GLY A 174 -13.41 12.07 -0.06
CA GLY A 174 -13.27 13.13 0.96
C GLY A 174 -12.58 12.64 2.25
N ALA A 175 -11.71 11.63 2.17
CA ALA A 175 -11.06 11.02 3.33
C ALA A 175 -10.09 11.97 4.04
N TYR A 176 -9.37 12.79 3.27
CA TYR A 176 -8.45 13.80 3.81
C TYR A 176 -9.22 14.97 4.43
N GLU A 177 -10.24 15.48 3.73
CA GLU A 177 -11.06 16.61 4.20
C GLU A 177 -11.74 16.32 5.53
N ARG A 178 -12.35 15.13 5.67
CA ARG A 178 -12.95 14.66 6.94
C ARG A 178 -11.96 14.57 8.10
N ARG A 179 -10.66 14.62 7.81
CA ARG A 179 -9.58 14.61 8.81
C ARG A 179 -8.88 15.97 8.93
N GLY A 180 -9.47 17.02 8.37
CA GLY A 180 -8.96 18.40 8.43
C GLY A 180 -7.78 18.69 7.49
N LEU A 181 -7.58 17.87 6.45
CA LEU A 181 -6.48 18.04 5.49
C LEU A 181 -6.99 18.51 4.13
N ASP A 182 -6.38 19.56 3.60
CA ASP A 182 -6.54 20.00 2.20
C ASP A 182 -5.43 19.35 1.35
N ALA A 183 -5.68 18.12 0.92
CA ALA A 183 -4.69 17.33 0.21
C ALA A 183 -4.77 17.54 -1.31
N ARG A 184 -3.61 17.63 -1.98
CA ARG A 184 -3.50 17.67 -3.44
C ARG A 184 -2.32 16.84 -3.93
N VAL A 185 -2.38 16.39 -5.18
CA VAL A 185 -1.30 15.65 -5.85
C VAL A 185 -0.57 16.52 -6.88
N THR A 186 0.72 16.26 -7.09
CA THR A 186 1.52 16.83 -8.18
C THR A 186 2.38 15.74 -8.80
N ALA A 187 2.42 15.65 -10.13
CA ALA A 187 3.21 14.63 -10.82
C ALA A 187 4.64 15.11 -11.11
N HIS A 188 5.61 14.21 -10.89
CA HIS A 188 7.03 14.41 -11.18
C HIS A 188 7.55 13.29 -12.08
N ARG A 189 8.66 13.52 -12.79
CA ARG A 189 9.30 12.49 -13.62
C ARG A 189 10.37 11.74 -12.82
N GLY A 190 9.95 10.72 -12.09
CA GLY A 190 10.81 9.79 -11.37
C GLY A 190 10.80 9.98 -9.85
N SER A 191 11.21 8.92 -9.16
CA SER A 191 11.36 8.85 -7.69
C SER A 191 12.29 9.94 -7.15
N HIS A 192 13.40 10.20 -7.85
CA HIS A 192 14.36 11.24 -7.47
C HIS A 192 13.70 12.63 -7.41
N ARG A 193 13.03 13.06 -8.49
CA ARG A 193 12.36 14.37 -8.56
C ARG A 193 11.23 14.52 -7.54
N ALA A 194 10.44 13.47 -7.33
CA ALA A 194 9.41 13.49 -6.30
C ALA A 194 10.00 13.67 -4.89
N LEU A 195 11.15 13.03 -4.61
CA LEU A 195 11.84 13.17 -3.33
C LEU A 195 12.52 14.55 -3.18
N GLU A 196 13.12 15.09 -4.24
CA GLU A 196 13.66 16.46 -4.27
C GLU A 196 12.57 17.47 -3.86
N ALA A 197 11.36 17.36 -4.42
CA ALA A 197 10.25 18.24 -4.06
C ALA A 197 9.94 18.22 -2.54
N VAL A 198 10.11 17.08 -1.86
CA VAL A 198 9.96 16.99 -0.40
C VAL A 198 11.13 17.63 0.34
N LEU A 199 12.35 17.43 -0.15
CA LEU A 199 13.55 18.01 0.47
C LEU A 199 13.61 19.53 0.32
N ASP A 200 13.12 20.06 -0.79
CA ASP A 200 13.03 21.48 -1.09
C ASP A 200 11.84 22.17 -0.39
N GLY A 201 10.89 21.37 0.12
CA GLY A 201 9.68 21.86 0.80
C GLY A 201 8.53 22.26 -0.15
N ASP A 202 8.63 21.91 -1.43
CA ASP A 202 7.56 22.08 -2.42
C ASP A 202 6.45 21.03 -2.28
N ALA A 203 6.77 19.88 -1.67
CA ALA A 203 5.84 18.81 -1.32
C ALA A 203 6.02 18.35 0.13
N ASP A 204 4.95 17.80 0.71
CA ASP A 204 4.93 17.28 2.08
C ASP A 204 5.29 15.79 2.10
N VAL A 205 4.78 15.03 1.13
CA VAL A 205 5.02 13.58 0.97
C VAL A 205 5.35 13.29 -0.48
N ALA A 206 6.24 12.34 -0.70
CA ALA A 206 6.50 11.78 -2.02
C ALA A 206 6.08 10.32 -2.08
N LEU A 207 5.61 9.87 -3.24
CA LEU A 207 5.55 8.46 -3.58
C LEU A 207 6.86 8.08 -4.26
N VAL A 208 7.60 7.13 -3.72
CA VAL A 208 8.98 6.82 -4.09
C VAL A 208 9.17 5.32 -4.17
N GLY A 209 9.93 4.83 -5.15
CA GLY A 209 10.32 3.41 -5.23
C GLY A 209 11.29 3.02 -4.11
N ALA A 210 11.19 1.79 -3.60
CA ALA A 210 11.92 1.36 -2.41
C ALA A 210 13.45 1.41 -2.55
N GLY A 211 14.00 1.14 -3.74
CA GLY A 211 15.44 1.27 -3.97
C GLY A 211 15.92 2.71 -3.83
N SER A 212 15.15 3.65 -4.36
CA SER A 212 15.40 5.09 -4.22
C SER A 212 15.29 5.55 -2.76
N VAL A 213 14.35 5.00 -1.97
CA VAL A 213 14.26 5.26 -0.52
C VAL A 213 15.53 4.80 0.20
N VAL A 214 16.02 3.59 -0.09
CA VAL A 214 17.23 3.06 0.53
C VAL A 214 18.45 3.90 0.19
N ARG A 215 18.60 4.33 -1.08
CA ARG A 215 19.68 5.26 -1.46
C ARG A 215 19.61 6.58 -0.71
N ALA A 216 18.41 7.14 -0.54
CA ALA A 216 18.23 8.38 0.21
C ALA A 216 18.64 8.23 1.69
N LEU A 217 18.25 7.12 2.33
CA LEU A 217 18.64 6.82 3.71
C LEU A 217 20.15 6.59 3.85
N ALA A 218 20.75 5.82 2.93
CA ALA A 218 22.20 5.58 2.90
C ALA A 218 23.02 6.87 2.67
N ALA A 219 22.47 7.82 1.90
CA ALA A 219 23.03 9.15 1.70
C ALA A 219 22.83 10.10 2.90
N GLY A 220 22.15 9.66 3.96
CA GLY A 220 21.88 10.47 5.16
C GLY A 220 20.84 11.57 4.95
N LEU A 221 19.98 11.45 3.92
CA LEU A 221 18.91 12.41 3.69
C LEU A 221 17.86 12.31 4.80
N PRO A 222 17.28 13.44 5.27
CA PRO A 222 16.41 13.50 6.43
C PRO A 222 14.96 13.07 6.09
N VAL A 223 14.78 11.86 5.57
CA VAL A 223 13.52 11.32 5.06
C VAL A 223 13.12 10.04 5.76
N VAL A 224 11.83 9.70 5.72
CA VAL A 224 11.28 8.53 6.42
C VAL A 224 10.25 7.81 5.55
N PRO A 225 10.36 6.48 5.36
CA PRO A 225 9.31 5.69 4.73
C PRO A 225 8.12 5.55 5.68
N LEU A 226 7.01 6.20 5.35
CA LEU A 226 5.79 6.24 6.18
C LEU A 226 4.89 5.03 5.97
N ALA A 227 4.78 4.53 4.73
CA ALA A 227 3.95 3.38 4.39
C ALA A 227 4.31 2.80 3.02
N VAL A 228 4.33 1.46 2.91
CA VAL A 228 4.54 0.76 1.63
C VAL A 228 3.20 0.54 0.93
N VAL A 229 2.97 1.26 -0.17
CA VAL A 229 1.71 1.18 -0.95
C VAL A 229 1.60 -0.15 -1.69
N HIS A 230 2.72 -0.65 -2.23
CA HIS A 230 2.79 -1.95 -2.91
C HIS A 230 3.85 -2.82 -2.25
N GLN A 231 3.47 -3.98 -1.76
CA GLN A 231 4.36 -4.91 -1.03
C GLN A 231 5.41 -5.57 -1.92
N ARG A 232 5.23 -5.53 -3.24
CA ARG A 232 6.22 -5.98 -4.21
C ARG A 232 6.44 -4.89 -5.26
N THR A 233 7.65 -4.79 -5.78
CA THR A 233 7.93 -3.92 -6.93
C THR A 233 7.14 -4.36 -8.16
N ALA A 234 6.63 -3.37 -8.89
CA ALA A 234 5.98 -3.57 -10.19
C ALA A 234 6.96 -3.34 -11.36
N THR A 235 8.26 -3.22 -11.08
CA THR A 235 9.28 -3.02 -12.11
C THR A 235 9.52 -4.30 -12.91
N VAL A 236 9.58 -4.13 -14.22
CA VAL A 236 9.79 -5.20 -15.19
C VAL A 236 10.87 -4.84 -16.20
N LEU A 237 11.46 -5.86 -16.81
CA LEU A 237 12.09 -5.78 -18.12
C LEU A 237 11.12 -6.34 -19.15
N TYR A 238 10.90 -5.65 -20.26
CA TYR A 238 9.95 -6.09 -21.27
C TYR A 238 10.43 -5.81 -22.69
N THR A 239 9.91 -6.59 -23.64
CA THR A 239 10.23 -6.47 -25.06
C THR A 239 9.03 -6.85 -25.92
N VAL A 240 9.00 -6.38 -27.17
CA VAL A 240 8.04 -6.84 -28.17
C VAL A 240 8.62 -8.07 -28.87
N ARG A 241 7.87 -9.18 -28.92
CA ARG A 241 8.33 -10.47 -29.45
C ARG A 241 8.96 -10.36 -30.83
N ASP A 242 8.33 -9.60 -31.72
CA ASP A 242 8.80 -9.41 -33.10
C ASP A 242 10.16 -8.70 -33.14
N ARG A 243 10.45 -7.85 -32.15
CA ARG A 243 11.72 -7.13 -32.02
C ARG A 243 12.80 -8.00 -31.40
N PHE A 244 12.45 -8.79 -30.39
CA PHE A 244 13.37 -9.71 -29.73
C PHE A 244 13.76 -10.89 -30.63
N GLY A 245 12.82 -11.33 -31.47
CA GLY A 245 12.98 -12.39 -32.46
C GLY A 245 12.67 -13.81 -31.95
N GLU A 246 12.50 -13.96 -30.64
CA GLU A 246 12.22 -15.22 -29.94
C GLU A 246 11.51 -14.94 -28.61
N PRO A 247 10.94 -15.94 -27.90
CA PRO A 247 10.46 -15.74 -26.53
C PRO A 247 11.55 -15.19 -25.60
N PHE A 248 11.27 -14.08 -24.92
CA PHE A 248 12.11 -13.58 -23.83
C PHE A 248 11.67 -14.17 -22.50
N GLU A 249 12.39 -15.20 -22.04
CA GLU A 249 12.04 -16.04 -20.90
C GLU A 249 13.14 -16.09 -19.83
N SER A 250 14.35 -15.65 -20.16
CA SER A 250 15.51 -15.71 -19.26
C SER A 250 16.39 -14.48 -19.35
N VAL A 251 16.96 -14.09 -18.21
CA VAL A 251 17.94 -13.01 -18.09
C VAL A 251 19.18 -13.25 -18.96
N ASP A 252 19.57 -14.51 -19.19
CA ASP A 252 20.73 -14.85 -20.03
C ASP A 252 20.61 -14.35 -21.48
N GLN A 253 19.37 -14.18 -21.97
CA GLN A 253 19.10 -13.68 -23.32
C GLN A 253 19.41 -12.18 -23.48
N LEU A 254 19.67 -11.48 -22.36
CA LEU A 254 20.08 -10.07 -22.37
C LEU A 254 21.54 -9.87 -22.76
N ARG A 255 22.39 -10.92 -22.76
CA ARG A 255 23.81 -10.78 -23.10
C ARG A 255 23.99 -10.16 -24.49
N GLY A 256 24.73 -9.05 -24.55
CA GLY A 256 24.99 -8.25 -25.75
C GLY A 256 23.81 -7.41 -26.23
N ARG A 257 22.70 -7.34 -25.48
CA ARG A 257 21.50 -6.57 -25.85
C ARG A 257 21.58 -5.14 -25.34
N ARG A 258 20.82 -4.27 -26.02
CA ARG A 258 20.57 -2.89 -25.60
C ARG A 258 19.30 -2.83 -24.76
N ILE A 259 19.35 -2.13 -23.64
CA ILE A 259 18.23 -1.97 -22.71
C ILE A 259 17.93 -0.47 -22.57
N LEU A 260 16.73 -0.05 -22.97
CA LEU A 260 16.23 1.31 -22.73
C LEU A 260 15.87 1.47 -21.25
N THR A 261 16.38 2.54 -20.65
CA THR A 261 16.10 2.91 -19.27
C THR A 261 16.26 4.41 -19.08
N THR A 262 15.92 4.94 -17.92
CA THR A 262 16.11 6.36 -17.60
C THR A 262 17.00 6.50 -16.38
N ALA A 263 18.10 7.25 -16.51
CA ALA A 263 19.00 7.50 -15.39
C ALA A 263 18.27 8.16 -14.21
N GLY A 264 18.59 7.75 -12.97
CA GLY A 264 17.93 8.26 -11.75
C GLY A 264 16.50 7.74 -11.52
N SER A 265 15.97 6.88 -12.39
CA SER A 265 14.68 6.23 -12.17
C SER A 265 14.81 4.99 -11.28
N GLU A 266 13.72 4.64 -10.59
CA GLU A 266 13.63 3.38 -9.85
C GLU A 266 13.78 2.18 -10.79
N THR A 267 13.21 2.24 -12.00
CA THR A 267 13.24 1.15 -12.97
C THR A 267 14.66 0.87 -13.44
N CYS A 268 15.48 1.90 -13.64
CA CYS A 268 16.91 1.79 -13.94
C CYS A 268 17.69 1.18 -12.77
N LEU A 269 17.49 1.71 -11.55
CA LEU A 269 18.18 1.21 -10.36
C LEU A 269 17.93 -0.28 -10.15
N LEU A 270 16.66 -0.70 -10.20
CA LEU A 270 16.30 -2.10 -9.98
C LEU A 270 16.73 -3.00 -11.14
N ALA A 271 16.71 -2.52 -12.39
CA ALA A 271 17.27 -3.25 -13.52
C ALA A 271 18.77 -3.48 -13.36
N ARG A 272 19.53 -2.45 -12.93
CA ARG A 272 20.97 -2.58 -12.66
C ARG A 272 21.25 -3.55 -11.52
N LEU A 273 20.45 -3.50 -10.44
CA LEU A 273 20.54 -4.48 -9.35
C LEU A 273 20.32 -5.90 -9.87
N PHE A 274 19.25 -6.12 -10.64
CA PHE A 274 18.92 -7.43 -11.20
C PHE A 274 20.02 -7.96 -12.13
N LEU A 275 20.53 -7.12 -13.03
CA LEU A 275 21.63 -7.45 -13.93
C LEU A 275 22.94 -7.71 -13.18
N SER A 276 23.20 -6.98 -12.09
CA SER A 276 24.38 -7.20 -11.25
C SER A 276 24.30 -8.56 -10.54
N GLN A 277 23.14 -8.93 -10.00
CA GLN A 277 22.94 -10.23 -9.36
C GLN A 277 23.03 -11.40 -10.34
N ALA A 278 22.77 -11.15 -11.62
CA ALA A 278 22.90 -12.13 -12.71
C ALA A 278 24.29 -12.10 -13.39
N ASP A 279 25.26 -11.33 -12.88
CA ASP A 279 26.59 -11.14 -13.48
C ASP A 279 26.56 -10.65 -14.95
N LEU A 280 25.50 -9.93 -15.34
CA LEU A 280 25.24 -9.47 -16.72
C LEU A 280 25.36 -7.96 -16.89
N LEU A 281 25.52 -7.18 -15.83
CA LEU A 281 25.56 -5.71 -15.92
C LEU A 281 26.64 -5.18 -16.90
N ARG A 282 27.77 -5.90 -17.03
CA ARG A 282 28.86 -5.55 -17.96
C ARG A 282 28.66 -6.11 -19.38
N ASP A 283 27.72 -7.02 -19.53
CA ASP A 283 27.42 -7.73 -20.77
C ASP A 283 26.25 -7.08 -21.54
N VAL A 284 25.64 -6.01 -21.02
CA VAL A 284 24.54 -5.28 -21.67
C VAL A 284 24.93 -3.82 -21.93
N GLU A 285 24.25 -3.18 -22.87
CA GLU A 285 24.35 -1.74 -23.10
C GLU A 285 23.08 -1.06 -22.56
N LEU A 286 23.24 -0.20 -21.54
CA LEU A 286 22.14 0.63 -21.05
C LEU A 286 22.04 1.89 -21.91
N VAL A 287 20.87 2.12 -22.49
CA VAL A 287 20.56 3.25 -23.37
C VAL A 287 19.59 4.17 -22.64
N ASP A 288 19.96 5.43 -22.46
CA ASP A 288 19.10 6.42 -21.81
C ASP A 288 17.93 6.82 -22.74
N ALA A 289 16.71 6.79 -22.20
CA ALA A 289 15.47 7.02 -22.93
C ALA A 289 14.81 8.37 -22.61
N ASP A 290 15.36 9.15 -21.68
CA ASP A 290 14.78 10.42 -21.20
C ASP A 290 13.28 10.30 -20.78
N GLY A 291 12.93 9.16 -20.20
CA GLY A 291 11.57 8.83 -19.77
C GLY A 291 10.60 8.41 -20.88
N GLU A 292 11.10 8.05 -22.07
CA GLU A 292 10.31 7.58 -23.22
C GLU A 292 10.67 6.13 -23.61
N GLU A 293 10.95 5.26 -22.62
CA GLU A 293 11.40 3.87 -22.83
C GLU A 293 10.46 3.07 -23.76
N ARG A 294 9.15 3.20 -23.56
CA ARG A 294 8.15 2.51 -24.40
C ARG A 294 8.19 3.00 -25.84
N GLY A 295 8.26 4.31 -26.06
CA GLY A 295 8.35 4.90 -27.39
C GLY A 295 9.62 4.46 -28.12
N GLY A 296 10.77 4.50 -27.44
CA GLY A 296 12.05 4.05 -27.97
C GLY A 296 12.07 2.56 -28.29
N LEU A 297 11.41 1.72 -27.48
CA LEU A 297 11.30 0.29 -27.74
C LEU A 297 10.52 0.03 -29.04
N ILE A 298 9.41 0.73 -29.25
CA ILE A 298 8.60 0.65 -30.49
C ILE A 298 9.41 1.16 -31.69
N ALA A 299 10.18 2.24 -31.52
CA ALA A 299 11.03 2.82 -32.56
C ALA A 299 12.22 1.92 -32.94
N GLY A 300 12.57 0.96 -32.09
CA GLY A 300 13.68 0.02 -32.30
C GLY A 300 15.03 0.51 -31.77
N ASP A 301 15.02 1.54 -30.92
CA ASP A 301 16.22 2.15 -30.36
C ASP A 301 17.01 1.16 -29.48
N ALA A 302 16.33 0.18 -28.90
CA ALA A 302 16.94 -0.95 -28.18
C ALA A 302 16.19 -2.27 -28.40
N ASP A 303 16.57 -3.31 -27.65
CA ASP A 303 16.00 -4.66 -27.77
C ASP A 303 15.05 -4.98 -26.60
N VAL A 304 15.24 -4.32 -25.45
CA VAL A 304 14.46 -4.48 -24.21
C VAL A 304 14.29 -3.10 -23.58
N ALA A 305 13.25 -2.89 -22.79
CA ALA A 305 13.03 -1.70 -21.99
C ALA A 305 12.81 -2.03 -20.50
N THR A 306 13.23 -1.14 -19.62
CA THR A 306 12.77 -1.12 -18.22
C THR A 306 11.42 -0.41 -18.14
N GLY A 307 10.52 -0.88 -17.29
CA GLY A 307 9.23 -0.21 -17.09
C GLY A 307 8.48 -0.68 -15.85
N SER A 308 7.22 -0.28 -15.75
CA SER A 308 6.25 -0.79 -14.81
C SER A 308 5.42 -1.91 -15.45
N PHE A 309 4.79 -2.76 -14.65
CA PHE A 309 3.88 -3.81 -15.13
C PHE A 309 2.75 -3.30 -16.03
N ALA A 310 2.43 -2.00 -15.97
CA ALA A 310 1.42 -1.37 -16.81
C ALA A 310 1.89 -1.21 -18.27
N ASP A 311 3.18 -0.98 -18.51
CA ASP A 311 3.71 -0.72 -19.85
C ASP A 311 3.52 -1.90 -20.82
N PRO A 312 3.79 -3.17 -20.42
CA PRO A 312 3.44 -4.32 -21.24
C PRO A 312 1.94 -4.43 -21.55
N LEU A 313 1.08 -4.16 -20.57
CA LEU A 313 -0.38 -4.26 -20.74
C LEU A 313 -0.91 -3.22 -21.74
N GLU A 314 -0.31 -2.04 -21.79
CA GLU A 314 -0.63 -1.01 -22.79
C GLU A 314 -0.22 -1.45 -24.19
N LEU A 315 0.97 -2.05 -24.36
CA LEU A 315 1.41 -2.59 -25.65
C LEU A 315 0.57 -3.78 -26.11
N GLU A 316 0.15 -4.67 -25.20
CA GLU A 316 -0.77 -5.77 -25.51
C GLU A 316 -2.15 -5.27 -25.97
N ALA A 317 -2.63 -4.16 -25.40
CA ALA A 317 -3.86 -3.51 -25.85
C ALA A 317 -3.73 -2.94 -27.28
N ASP A 318 -2.51 -2.65 -27.73
CA ASP A 318 -2.17 -2.24 -29.10
C ASP A 318 -1.86 -3.46 -30.03
N ASP A 319 -2.38 -4.64 -29.70
CA ASP A 319 -2.22 -5.91 -30.43
C ASP A 319 -0.74 -6.32 -30.64
N ARG A 320 0.14 -5.97 -29.71
CA ARG A 320 1.53 -6.47 -29.69
C ARG A 320 1.67 -7.70 -28.81
N THR A 321 2.50 -8.65 -29.23
CA THR A 321 2.97 -9.73 -28.35
C THR A 321 4.13 -9.20 -27.52
N VAL A 322 3.96 -9.15 -26.20
CA VAL A 322 4.95 -8.61 -25.27
C VAL A 322 5.43 -9.70 -24.33
N ASP A 323 6.75 -9.76 -24.12
CA ASP A 323 7.37 -10.64 -23.13
C ASP A 323 7.90 -9.84 -21.96
N VAL A 324 7.80 -10.40 -20.77
CA VAL A 324 8.05 -9.70 -19.51
C VAL A 324 8.87 -10.57 -18.56
N LEU A 325 9.95 -10.01 -18.02
CA LEU A 325 10.64 -10.51 -16.83
C LEU A 325 10.37 -9.57 -15.65
N SER A 326 9.72 -10.10 -14.62
CA SER A 326 9.43 -9.36 -13.38
C SER A 326 10.63 -9.39 -12.44
N ILE A 327 11.19 -8.23 -12.10
CA ILE A 327 12.33 -8.14 -11.17
C ILE A 327 11.89 -8.60 -9.76
N GLY A 328 10.66 -8.32 -9.37
CA GLY A 328 10.10 -8.69 -8.07
C GLY A 328 9.92 -10.20 -7.86
N ASP A 329 10.08 -11.03 -8.90
CA ASP A 329 10.07 -12.50 -8.80
C ASP A 329 11.44 -13.07 -8.41
N HIS A 330 12.52 -12.31 -8.64
CA HIS A 330 13.89 -12.74 -8.37
C HIS A 330 14.42 -12.26 -7.02
N PHE A 331 13.98 -11.08 -6.58
CA PHE A 331 14.38 -10.51 -5.30
C PHE A 331 13.18 -9.82 -4.61
N PRO A 332 12.91 -10.08 -3.33
CA PRO A 332 11.78 -9.47 -2.63
C PRO A 332 12.06 -7.99 -2.33
N ILE A 333 11.51 -7.11 -3.16
CA ILE A 333 11.66 -5.65 -3.07
C ILE A 333 10.28 -5.04 -2.85
N TYR A 334 10.16 -4.13 -1.88
CA TYR A 334 8.96 -3.30 -1.76
C TYR A 334 8.78 -2.44 -3.02
N GLY A 335 7.54 -2.12 -3.38
CA GLY A 335 7.24 -1.23 -4.47
C GLY A 335 7.17 0.24 -4.01
N LEU A 336 6.21 0.97 -4.58
CA LEU A 336 6.01 2.37 -4.24
C LEU A 336 5.70 2.55 -2.75
N THR A 337 6.35 3.53 -2.15
CA THR A 337 6.37 3.84 -0.72
C THR A 337 6.10 5.33 -0.53
N LEU A 338 5.24 5.67 0.43
CA LEU A 338 5.04 7.06 0.86
C LEU A 338 6.21 7.48 1.75
N VAL A 339 6.85 8.60 1.42
CA VAL A 339 8.04 9.11 2.09
C VAL A 339 7.80 10.56 2.48
N GLY A 340 8.05 10.90 3.74
CA GLY A 340 7.99 12.28 4.23
C GLY A 340 9.31 12.69 4.89
N PRO A 341 9.46 13.97 5.26
CA PRO A 341 10.59 14.45 6.05
C PRO A 341 10.59 13.83 7.46
N ALA A 342 11.77 13.68 8.06
CA ALA A 342 11.93 13.16 9.42
C ALA A 342 11.47 14.14 10.52
N ALA A 343 11.48 15.45 10.24
CA ALA A 343 11.26 16.49 11.25
C ALA A 343 9.85 16.44 11.90
N PRO A 344 8.74 16.24 11.15
CA PRO A 344 7.41 16.21 11.75
C PRO A 344 7.15 15.03 12.69
N LEU A 345 7.83 13.88 12.53
CA LEU A 345 7.71 12.73 13.45
C LEU A 345 8.17 13.03 14.88
N ARG A 346 8.86 14.15 15.09
CA ARG A 346 9.27 14.62 16.42
C ARG A 346 8.19 15.45 17.11
N ARG A 347 7.06 15.72 16.45
CA ARG A 347 5.99 16.60 16.94
C ARG A 347 4.74 15.78 17.30
N THR A 348 4.02 16.24 18.31
CA THR A 348 2.75 15.63 18.76
C THR A 348 1.59 15.92 17.79
N ASP A 349 1.60 17.07 17.10
CA ASP A 349 0.54 17.53 16.18
C ASP A 349 0.84 17.22 14.70
N ASP A 350 1.43 16.06 14.43
CA ASP A 350 1.94 15.68 13.12
C ASP A 350 0.81 15.27 12.14
N PRO A 351 0.69 15.93 10.96
CA PRO A 351 -0.35 15.61 9.97
C PRO A 351 -0.22 14.20 9.38
N TRP A 352 0.92 13.50 9.55
CA TRP A 352 1.11 12.17 8.97
C TRP A 352 0.10 11.15 9.47
N ARG A 353 -0.36 11.28 10.71
CA ARG A 353 -1.35 10.34 11.22
C ARG A 353 -2.70 10.49 10.51
N GLN A 354 -3.18 11.71 10.33
CA GLN A 354 -4.40 12.02 9.59
C GLN A 354 -4.24 11.63 8.11
N PHE A 355 -3.09 11.95 7.52
CA PHE A 355 -2.78 11.63 6.13
C PHE A 355 -2.80 10.12 5.90
N LEU A 356 -2.01 9.34 6.65
CA LEU A 356 -1.97 7.88 6.51
C LEU A 356 -3.33 7.23 6.79
N ALA A 357 -4.11 7.77 7.73
CA ALA A 357 -5.47 7.29 7.99
C ALA A 357 -6.41 7.57 6.81
N GLY A 358 -6.26 8.72 6.14
CA GLY A 358 -6.95 9.08 4.92
C GLY A 358 -6.55 8.17 3.76
N THR A 359 -5.25 7.94 3.56
CA THR A 359 -4.76 7.06 2.50
C THR A 359 -5.15 5.60 2.71
N ALA A 360 -5.16 5.09 3.96
CA ALA A 360 -5.66 3.75 4.27
C ALA A 360 -7.16 3.61 3.94
N ALA A 361 -7.95 4.67 4.14
CA ALA A 361 -9.35 4.69 3.72
C ALA A 361 -9.47 4.72 2.19
N GLY A 362 -8.64 5.50 1.50
CA GLY A 362 -8.56 5.50 0.03
C GLY A 362 -8.14 4.15 -0.56
N TRP A 363 -7.20 3.44 0.07
CA TRP A 363 -6.86 2.06 -0.30
C TRP A 363 -8.07 1.13 -0.21
N ALA A 364 -8.81 1.19 0.89
CA ALA A 364 -10.03 0.39 1.05
C ALA A 364 -11.08 0.76 0.00
N ALA A 365 -11.30 2.06 -0.23
CA ALA A 365 -12.25 2.59 -1.21
C ALA A 365 -11.91 2.14 -2.62
N ALA A 366 -10.65 2.31 -3.06
CA ALA A 366 -10.20 1.87 -4.38
C ALA A 366 -10.42 0.36 -4.60
N ARG A 367 -10.28 -0.48 -3.55
CA ARG A 367 -10.49 -1.93 -3.64
C ARG A 367 -11.95 -2.38 -3.65
N THR A 368 -12.86 -1.51 -3.26
CA THR A 368 -14.30 -1.81 -3.19
C THR A 368 -15.10 -1.10 -4.28
N ASP A 369 -14.70 0.12 -4.62
CA ASP A 369 -15.33 1.00 -5.61
C ASP A 369 -14.27 1.91 -6.25
N PRO A 370 -13.47 1.39 -7.21
CA PRO A 370 -12.43 2.17 -7.87
C PRO A 370 -12.99 3.24 -8.82
N GLY A 371 -14.27 3.17 -9.19
CA GLY A 371 -14.84 3.95 -10.30
C GLY A 371 -14.60 5.46 -10.23
N PRO A 372 -14.96 6.13 -9.12
CA PRO A 372 -14.75 7.58 -8.97
C PRO A 372 -13.27 7.98 -9.11
N ALA A 373 -12.39 7.26 -8.40
CA ALA A 373 -10.95 7.52 -8.43
C ALA A 373 -10.33 7.23 -9.81
N ALA A 374 -10.81 6.20 -10.50
CA ALA A 374 -10.37 5.85 -11.84
C ALA A 374 -10.83 6.88 -12.88
N ALA A 375 -12.01 7.47 -12.70
CA ALA A 375 -12.48 8.59 -13.51
C ALA A 375 -11.63 9.84 -13.31
N ALA A 376 -11.22 10.13 -12.07
CA ALA A 376 -10.30 11.24 -11.78
C ALA A 376 -8.93 11.05 -12.47
N VAL A 377 -8.34 9.85 -12.37
CA VAL A 377 -7.09 9.53 -13.09
C VAL A 377 -7.28 9.61 -14.60
N ALA A 378 -8.35 9.04 -15.15
CA ALA A 378 -8.65 9.06 -16.58
C ALA A 378 -8.90 10.48 -17.14
N ALA A 379 -9.24 11.46 -16.31
CA ALA A 379 -9.37 12.85 -16.73
C ALA A 379 -8.01 13.52 -17.00
N GLU A 380 -6.91 12.93 -16.52
CA GLU A 380 -5.55 13.44 -16.64
C GLU A 380 -4.67 12.58 -17.57
N THR A 381 -5.22 11.50 -18.13
CA THR A 381 -4.49 10.52 -18.96
C THR A 381 -5.27 10.14 -20.21
N ASP A 382 -4.63 9.40 -21.12
CA ASP A 382 -5.28 8.85 -22.31
C ASP A 382 -6.04 7.52 -22.02
N ASP A 383 -6.05 7.07 -20.76
CA ASP A 383 -6.71 5.83 -20.37
C ASP A 383 -8.21 6.02 -20.09
N SER A 384 -9.00 4.97 -20.37
CA SER A 384 -10.37 4.92 -19.86
C SER A 384 -10.41 4.57 -18.37
N ALA A 385 -11.43 5.05 -17.65
CA ALA A 385 -11.64 4.69 -16.24
C ALA A 385 -11.79 3.16 -16.01
N SER A 386 -12.33 2.42 -17.00
CA SER A 386 -12.40 0.95 -16.94
C SER A 386 -11.00 0.34 -16.99
N ALA A 387 -10.17 0.77 -17.93
CA ALA A 387 -8.79 0.30 -18.06
C ALA A 387 -7.98 0.59 -16.79
N VAL A 388 -8.12 1.80 -16.23
CA VAL A 388 -7.50 2.18 -14.95
C VAL A 388 -7.95 1.26 -13.81
N SER A 389 -9.24 0.98 -13.70
CA SER A 389 -9.80 0.08 -12.67
C SER A 389 -9.33 -1.37 -12.83
N GLU A 390 -9.27 -1.88 -14.06
CA GLU A 390 -8.80 -3.22 -14.37
C GLU A 390 -7.30 -3.38 -14.06
N ARG A 391 -6.47 -2.42 -14.49
CA ARG A 391 -5.04 -2.42 -14.16
C ARG A 391 -4.79 -2.30 -12.67
N PHE A 392 -5.63 -1.56 -11.93
CA PHE A 392 -5.53 -1.51 -10.47
C PHE A 392 -5.83 -2.85 -9.83
N ALA A 393 -6.92 -3.52 -10.24
CA ALA A 393 -7.27 -4.83 -9.71
C ALA A 393 -6.12 -5.84 -9.91
N ARG A 394 -5.53 -5.86 -11.12
CA ARG A 394 -4.33 -6.66 -11.42
C ARG A 394 -3.13 -6.25 -10.55
N GLY A 395 -2.86 -4.94 -10.43
CA GLY A 395 -1.76 -4.43 -9.62
C GLY A 395 -1.88 -4.79 -8.13
N VAL A 396 -3.09 -4.73 -7.58
CA VAL A 396 -3.36 -5.15 -6.19
C VAL A 396 -3.11 -6.64 -6.01
N GLU A 397 -3.55 -7.48 -6.95
CA GLU A 397 -3.36 -8.93 -6.91
C GLU A 397 -1.88 -9.32 -6.97
N SER A 398 -1.13 -8.72 -7.90
CA SER A 398 0.28 -9.07 -8.15
C SER A 398 1.26 -8.42 -7.18
N PHE A 399 1.00 -7.18 -6.75
CA PHE A 399 1.97 -6.33 -6.05
C PHE A 399 1.46 -5.71 -4.75
N GLY A 400 0.15 -5.52 -4.63
CA GLY A 400 -0.46 -4.75 -3.53
C GLY A 400 -0.49 -5.46 -2.18
N THR A 401 -0.33 -6.79 -2.13
CA THR A 401 -0.48 -7.56 -0.88
C THR A 401 0.73 -8.45 -0.58
N GLY A 402 0.87 -8.79 0.70
CA GLY A 402 1.85 -9.74 1.23
C GLY A 402 1.36 -10.24 2.59
N ASP A 403 2.00 -11.25 3.18
CA ASP A 403 1.57 -11.83 4.45
C ASP A 403 1.50 -10.78 5.57
N ALA A 404 2.47 -9.87 5.62
CA ALA A 404 2.47 -8.80 6.60
C ALA A 404 1.27 -7.84 6.45
N VAL A 405 0.83 -7.52 5.23
CA VAL A 405 -0.37 -6.71 4.99
C VAL A 405 -1.65 -7.49 5.27
N ARG A 406 -1.68 -8.80 5.00
CA ARG A 406 -2.80 -9.67 5.37
C ARG A 406 -3.00 -9.70 6.87
N ASP A 407 -1.92 -9.66 7.64
CA ASP A 407 -1.96 -9.75 9.09
C ASP A 407 -2.12 -8.39 9.75
N GLU A 408 -1.46 -7.34 9.26
CA GLU A 408 -1.38 -6.04 9.93
C GLU A 408 -2.18 -4.92 9.28
N GLY A 409 -2.52 -5.04 8.00
CA GLY A 409 -3.22 -4.03 7.22
C GLY A 409 -2.31 -3.31 6.22
N TRP A 410 -2.91 -2.38 5.48
CA TRP A 410 -2.27 -1.67 4.38
C TRP A 410 -1.06 -0.84 4.84
N GLY A 411 -0.07 -0.63 3.98
CA GLY A 411 1.06 0.23 4.30
C GLY A 411 2.13 -0.43 5.18
N TRP A 412 1.85 -1.59 5.78
CA TRP A 412 2.76 -2.20 6.74
C TRP A 412 4.11 -2.58 6.12
N HIS A 413 5.19 -2.34 6.86
CA HIS A 413 6.55 -2.71 6.48
C HIS A 413 7.41 -3.01 7.70
N GLY A 414 8.51 -3.74 7.46
CA GLY A 414 9.49 -4.09 8.50
C GLY A 414 10.91 -3.78 8.06
N ARG A 415 11.77 -3.42 9.03
CA ARG A 415 13.18 -3.07 8.82
C ARG A 415 13.97 -4.14 8.05
N SER A 416 13.71 -5.41 8.32
CA SER A 416 14.45 -6.53 7.69
C SER A 416 14.32 -6.60 6.15
N THR A 417 13.25 -6.07 5.55
CA THR A 417 13.15 -6.01 4.08
C THR A 417 13.93 -4.83 3.52
N TRP A 418 13.95 -3.70 4.24
CA TRP A 418 14.77 -2.53 3.90
C TRP A 418 16.27 -2.86 3.99
N ASP A 419 16.72 -3.45 5.10
CA ASP A 419 18.12 -3.85 5.30
C ASP A 419 18.60 -4.83 4.22
N ARG A 420 17.75 -5.79 3.81
CA ARG A 420 18.08 -6.73 2.73
C ARG A 420 18.29 -6.03 1.39
N LEU A 421 17.46 -5.04 1.09
CA LEU A 421 17.62 -4.25 -0.13
C LEU A 421 18.87 -3.37 -0.08
N GLU A 422 19.17 -2.76 1.06
CA GLU A 422 20.40 -2.00 1.28
C GLU A 422 21.65 -2.84 1.03
N VAL A 423 21.75 -4.01 1.66
CA VAL A 423 22.86 -4.96 1.44
C VAL A 423 22.97 -5.35 -0.04
N ALA A 424 21.85 -5.59 -0.72
CA ALA A 424 21.87 -5.97 -2.13
C ALA A 424 22.36 -4.81 -3.03
N LEU A 425 21.93 -3.58 -2.74
CA LEU A 425 22.40 -2.39 -3.45
C LEU A 425 23.87 -2.09 -3.16
N GLU A 426 24.33 -2.29 -1.92
CA GLU A 426 25.74 -2.15 -1.54
C GLU A 426 26.64 -3.14 -2.31
N GLN A 427 26.23 -4.43 -2.36
CA GLN A 427 26.95 -5.47 -3.10
C GLN A 427 27.03 -5.20 -4.59
N GLY A 428 26.04 -4.51 -5.15
CA GLY A 428 26.02 -4.08 -6.55
C GLY A 428 26.77 -2.77 -6.83
N ASP A 429 27.33 -2.11 -5.81
CA ASP A 429 27.92 -0.76 -5.89
C ASP A 429 26.90 0.30 -6.38
N LEU A 430 25.64 0.17 -5.95
CA LEU A 430 24.49 0.98 -6.39
C LEU A 430 24.00 2.00 -5.35
N LEU A 431 24.67 2.10 -4.19
CA LEU A 431 24.34 3.09 -3.15
C LEU A 431 24.97 4.46 -3.40
N GLY A 432 26.19 4.51 -3.95
CA GLY A 432 27.04 5.71 -4.01
C GLY A 432 26.75 6.66 -5.17
N GLU A 433 25.97 6.24 -6.16
CA GLU A 433 25.42 7.17 -7.12
C GLU A 433 24.38 8.02 -6.36
N GLY A 434 24.50 9.35 -6.36
CA GLY A 434 23.48 10.22 -5.76
C GLY A 434 22.11 9.95 -6.41
N PRO A 435 20.99 10.05 -5.65
CA PRO A 435 19.66 9.58 -6.06
C PRO A 435 19.32 9.96 -7.49
#